data_AF-A0A8T6G942-F1
#
_entry.id   AF-A0A8T6G942-F1
#
_cell.length_a   1.000
_cell.length_b   1.000
_cell.length_c   1.000
_cell.angle_alpha   90.00
_cell.angle_beta   90.00
_cell.angle_gamma   90.00
#
_symmetry.space_group_name_H-M   'P 1'
#
loop_
_entity.id
_entity.type
_entity.pdbx_description
1 polymer ?
#
loop_
_entity_poly.entity_id
_entity_poly.type
_entity_poly.pdbx_seq_one_letter_code
_entity_poly.pdbx_strand_id
1 'polypeptide(L)'
;MPDSYPIFHVSLEPKLDVDPLGDKPKFWFRSPTYNSLWMFKYNTRIPRDYWSEKIAAEVAELMGISHPRTELAVDGNLKGVISESFVHATSDITSIEFPLTHGNQILQAIIPGYDTKLRFRQRHHTLANILLALERNISGMCESEEAKRKFAGYLLLDAIIGNVDRHHTNWGLQRSRTNNQGFVHFLAPSFDHASSLGRDLNDEVRVNRIRERRVRAYVKRGRGKIYWAEDEHPPPSPLALAMRALSVFPSLFEVEVQRLENLDEDSLHEIVERVPDDWMSLAERKFAIEMMCYSLCQLRKAIQ
;
A
#
# COMPACT_ATOMS: atom_id res chain seq x y z
N MET A 1 -1.86 9.68 -26.64
CA MET A 1 -2.27 8.82 -25.52
C MET A 1 -1.02 8.14 -25.01
N PRO A 2 -0.82 8.03 -23.69
CA PRO A 2 0.35 7.36 -23.13
C PRO A 2 0.33 5.86 -23.48
N ASP A 3 1.51 5.24 -23.56
CA ASP A 3 1.62 3.81 -23.83
C ASP A 3 1.05 2.99 -22.68
N SER A 4 0.21 2.01 -23.01
CA SER A 4 -0.41 1.13 -22.02
C SER A 4 0.63 0.33 -21.24
N TYR A 5 0.31 0.01 -19.98
CA TYR A 5 1.15 -0.86 -19.15
C TYR A 5 1.31 -2.23 -19.83
N PRO A 6 2.55 -2.77 -19.86
CA PRO A 6 2.78 -4.11 -20.36
C PRO A 6 2.05 -5.16 -19.51
N ILE A 7 1.60 -6.23 -20.16
CA ILE A 7 1.01 -7.41 -19.51
C ILE A 7 2.03 -8.54 -19.55
N PHE A 8 2.48 -8.99 -18.39
CA PHE A 8 3.44 -10.09 -18.26
C PHE A 8 2.75 -11.45 -18.28
N HIS A 9 3.35 -12.44 -18.93
CA HIS A 9 2.83 -13.81 -18.95
C HIS A 9 3.62 -14.69 -17.97
N VAL A 10 2.94 -15.19 -16.93
CA VAL A 10 3.55 -15.98 -15.85
C VAL A 10 3.73 -17.46 -16.24
N SER A 11 2.91 -17.97 -17.16
CA SER A 11 2.80 -19.40 -17.50
C SER A 11 4.05 -20.04 -18.14
N LEU A 12 5.12 -19.26 -18.36
CA LEU A 12 6.40 -19.76 -18.86
C LEU A 12 7.33 -20.26 -17.74
N GLU A 13 6.97 -20.04 -16.47
CA GLU A 13 7.90 -20.22 -15.35
C GLU A 13 7.44 -21.30 -14.35
N PRO A 14 8.37 -22.03 -13.74
CA PRO A 14 8.03 -22.93 -12.65
C PRO A 14 7.52 -22.12 -11.46
N LYS A 15 6.35 -22.51 -10.95
CA LYS A 15 5.80 -21.99 -9.69
C LYS A 15 6.61 -22.59 -8.55
N LEU A 16 7.19 -21.73 -7.72
CA LEU A 16 8.18 -22.14 -6.71
C LEU A 16 7.54 -22.46 -5.36
N ASP A 17 6.59 -21.65 -4.91
CA ASP A 17 5.94 -21.85 -3.61
C ASP A 17 4.58 -21.13 -3.51
N VAL A 18 3.67 -21.67 -2.69
CA VAL A 18 2.38 -21.07 -2.35
C VAL A 18 2.53 -20.34 -1.02
N ASP A 19 2.54 -19.01 -1.05
CA ASP A 19 2.63 -18.20 0.16
C ASP A 19 1.30 -18.24 0.94
N PRO A 20 1.30 -18.73 2.19
CA PRO A 20 0.07 -18.92 2.98
C PRO A 20 -0.44 -17.63 3.65
N LEU A 21 0.28 -16.51 3.60
CA LEU A 21 -0.12 -15.28 4.30
C LEU A 21 -1.14 -14.46 3.50
N GLY A 22 -2.17 -13.95 4.16
CA GLY A 22 -3.23 -13.19 3.47
C GLY A 22 -4.29 -14.07 2.82
N ASP A 23 -5.33 -13.44 2.28
CA ASP A 23 -6.58 -14.14 1.90
C ASP A 23 -6.73 -14.40 0.40
N LYS A 24 -5.76 -13.96 -0.41
CA LYS A 24 -5.80 -14.07 -1.87
C LYS A 24 -4.87 -15.17 -2.35
N PRO A 25 -5.28 -15.97 -3.35
CA PRO A 25 -4.36 -16.91 -3.99
C PRO A 25 -3.14 -16.20 -4.56
N LYS A 26 -1.96 -16.75 -4.25
CA LYS A 26 -0.68 -16.25 -4.73
C LYS A 26 0.35 -17.35 -4.76
N PHE A 27 1.35 -17.16 -5.61
CA PHE A 27 2.52 -18.02 -5.65
C PHE A 27 3.75 -17.24 -6.11
N TRP A 28 4.91 -17.70 -5.68
CA TRP A 28 6.20 -17.18 -6.11
C TRP A 28 6.66 -17.84 -7.39
N PHE A 29 7.34 -17.08 -8.24
CA PHE A 29 8.01 -17.55 -9.45
C PHE A 29 9.25 -16.70 -9.72
N ARG A 30 10.15 -17.19 -10.56
CA ARG A 30 11.31 -16.42 -11.02
C ARG A 30 10.92 -15.66 -12.26
N SER A 31 11.16 -14.35 -12.30
CA SER A 31 10.97 -13.60 -13.54
C SER A 31 12.14 -13.87 -14.49
N PRO A 32 11.92 -14.37 -15.72
CA PRO A 32 12.98 -14.55 -16.71
C PRO A 32 13.48 -13.18 -17.20
N THR A 33 12.61 -12.17 -17.19
CA THR A 33 12.93 -10.81 -17.64
C THR A 33 13.82 -10.07 -16.64
N TYR A 34 13.56 -10.23 -15.35
CA TYR A 34 14.24 -9.46 -14.30
C TYR A 34 15.29 -10.26 -13.54
N ASN A 35 15.32 -11.58 -13.72
CA ASN A 35 16.20 -12.48 -13.00
C ASN A 35 16.09 -12.37 -11.47
N SER A 36 14.94 -11.91 -10.97
CA SER A 36 14.60 -11.77 -9.54
C SER A 36 13.34 -12.58 -9.19
N LEU A 37 13.04 -12.70 -7.89
CA LEU A 37 11.87 -13.44 -7.41
C LEU A 37 10.63 -12.52 -7.38
N TRP A 38 9.51 -13.00 -7.91
CA TRP A 38 8.26 -12.25 -8.04
C TRP A 38 7.08 -13.06 -7.51
N MET A 39 6.09 -12.36 -6.97
CA MET A 39 4.85 -12.95 -6.47
C MET A 39 3.72 -12.62 -7.42
N PHE A 40 3.08 -13.63 -8.01
CA PHE A 40 1.83 -13.44 -8.74
C PHE A 40 0.66 -13.46 -7.75
N LYS A 41 -0.14 -12.40 -7.75
CA LYS A 41 -1.35 -12.24 -6.94
C LYS A 41 -2.55 -12.15 -7.89
N TYR A 42 -3.58 -12.94 -7.63
CA TYR A 42 -4.83 -12.88 -8.40
C TYR A 42 -6.04 -13.04 -7.49
N ASN A 43 -7.20 -12.57 -7.96
CA ASN A 43 -8.44 -12.67 -7.21
C ASN A 43 -9.62 -12.96 -8.16
N THR A 44 -10.19 -14.15 -8.05
CA THR A 44 -11.35 -14.56 -8.87
C THR A 44 -12.67 -13.99 -8.36
N ARG A 45 -12.74 -13.55 -7.09
CA ARG A 45 -13.95 -12.95 -6.50
C ARG A 45 -14.03 -11.45 -6.76
N ILE A 46 -12.87 -10.78 -6.80
CA ILE A 46 -12.76 -9.34 -7.02
C ILE A 46 -11.74 -9.13 -8.14
N PRO A 47 -12.16 -9.28 -9.42
CA PRO A 47 -11.29 -9.20 -10.59
C PRO A 47 -10.93 -7.74 -10.91
N ARG A 48 -10.58 -6.95 -9.90
CA ARG A 48 -10.25 -5.52 -9.95
C ARG A 48 -9.05 -5.17 -9.07
N ASP A 49 -8.68 -6.08 -8.16
CA ASP A 49 -7.53 -5.94 -7.27
C ASP A 49 -6.23 -5.65 -8.04
N TYR A 50 -6.09 -6.19 -9.25
CA TYR A 50 -4.89 -6.05 -10.07
C TYR A 50 -4.63 -4.60 -10.51
N TRP A 51 -5.63 -3.89 -11.04
CA TRP A 51 -5.43 -2.52 -11.52
C TRP A 51 -5.28 -1.58 -10.33
N SER A 52 -5.93 -1.88 -9.20
CA SER A 52 -5.80 -1.08 -8.00
C SER A 52 -4.41 -1.17 -7.39
N GLU A 53 -3.81 -2.36 -7.34
CA GLU A 53 -2.42 -2.54 -6.88
C GLU A 53 -1.44 -1.84 -7.84
N LYS A 54 -1.63 -1.98 -9.16
CA LYS A 54 -0.76 -1.34 -10.16
C LYS A 54 -0.81 0.18 -10.06
N ILE A 55 -2.00 0.79 -10.06
CA ILE A 55 -2.14 2.25 -9.95
C ILE A 55 -1.56 2.74 -8.62
N ALA A 56 -1.77 2.03 -7.52
CA ALA A 56 -1.18 2.39 -6.23
C ALA A 56 0.35 2.39 -6.24
N ALA A 57 0.97 1.41 -6.89
CA ALA A 57 2.42 1.36 -7.05
C ALA A 57 2.93 2.54 -7.89
N GLU A 58 2.25 2.90 -8.98
CA GLU A 58 2.66 4.00 -9.85
C GLU A 58 2.51 5.38 -9.17
N VAL A 59 1.46 5.55 -8.34
CA VAL A 59 1.31 6.74 -7.49
C VAL A 59 2.42 6.80 -6.43
N ALA A 60 2.77 5.66 -5.83
CA ALA A 60 3.86 5.58 -4.86
C ALA A 60 5.22 5.92 -5.50
N GLU A 61 5.48 5.46 -6.73
CA GLU A 61 6.68 5.78 -7.52
C GLU A 61 6.79 7.29 -7.75
N LEU A 62 5.72 7.95 -8.23
CA LEU A 62 5.72 9.41 -8.41
C LEU A 62 5.94 10.18 -7.09
N MET A 63 5.44 9.65 -5.98
CA MET A 63 5.70 10.22 -4.65
C MET A 63 7.11 9.87 -4.11
N GLY A 64 7.90 9.06 -4.81
CA GLY A 64 9.19 8.55 -4.34
C GLY A 64 9.11 7.66 -3.10
N ILE A 65 7.94 7.10 -2.81
CA ILE A 65 7.73 6.22 -1.65
C ILE A 65 8.26 4.85 -2.02
N SER A 66 9.15 4.28 -1.20
CA SER A 66 9.66 2.93 -1.48
C SER A 66 8.49 1.92 -1.50
N HIS A 67 8.35 1.23 -2.62
CA HIS A 67 7.37 0.16 -2.84
C HIS A 67 7.99 -0.94 -3.71
N PRO A 68 7.45 -2.17 -3.69
CA PRO A 68 7.87 -3.20 -4.63
C PRO A 68 7.43 -2.85 -6.05
N ARG A 69 8.28 -3.15 -7.04
CA ARG A 69 7.89 -3.03 -8.44
C ARG A 69 6.69 -3.92 -8.70
N THR A 70 5.66 -3.37 -9.33
CA THR A 70 4.38 -4.05 -9.57
C THR A 70 3.98 -3.91 -11.03
N GLU A 71 3.64 -5.02 -11.68
CA GLU A 71 3.25 -5.05 -13.09
C GLU A 71 1.96 -5.86 -13.28
N LEU A 72 1.17 -5.52 -14.31
CA LEU A 72 0.00 -6.31 -14.70
C LEU A 72 0.46 -7.64 -15.31
N ALA A 73 -0.26 -8.72 -15.01
CA ALA A 73 0.16 -10.04 -15.47
C ALA A 73 -0.99 -11.03 -15.61
N VAL A 74 -0.77 -12.04 -16.46
CA VAL A 74 -1.68 -13.16 -16.70
C VAL A 74 -1.00 -14.50 -16.43
N ASP A 75 -1.75 -15.42 -15.84
CA ASP A 75 -1.43 -16.84 -15.76
C ASP A 75 -2.55 -17.64 -16.44
N GLY A 76 -2.32 -18.05 -17.69
CA GLY A 76 -3.39 -18.56 -18.56
C GLY A 76 -4.49 -17.51 -18.74
N ASN A 77 -5.69 -17.82 -18.27
CA ASN A 77 -6.86 -16.91 -18.35
C ASN A 77 -7.04 -16.04 -17.09
N LEU A 78 -6.17 -16.17 -16.09
CA LEU A 78 -6.28 -15.43 -14.83
C LEU A 78 -5.57 -14.08 -14.94
N LYS A 79 -6.33 -12.99 -14.82
CA LYS A 79 -5.78 -11.63 -14.65
C LYS A 79 -5.32 -11.41 -13.22
N GLY A 80 -4.15 -10.81 -13.06
CA GLY A 80 -3.54 -10.52 -11.77
C GLY A 80 -2.46 -9.45 -11.86
N VAL A 81 -1.64 -9.38 -10.83
CA VAL A 81 -0.43 -8.57 -10.77
C VAL A 81 0.75 -9.42 -10.34
N ILE A 82 1.93 -9.05 -10.79
CA ILE A 82 3.19 -9.54 -10.25
C ILE A 82 3.84 -8.43 -9.43
N SER A 83 4.36 -8.78 -8.26
CA SER A 83 5.08 -7.87 -7.37
C SER A 83 6.48 -8.43 -7.13
N GLU A 84 7.50 -7.61 -7.31
CA GLU A 84 8.88 -7.99 -7.02
C GLU A 84 9.07 -8.27 -5.53
N SER A 85 9.89 -9.27 -5.21
CA SER A 85 10.29 -9.54 -3.84
C SER A 85 11.19 -8.43 -3.32
N PHE A 86 10.89 -7.91 -2.14
CA PHE A 86 11.77 -7.01 -1.40
C PHE A 86 12.51 -7.71 -0.25
N VAL A 87 12.20 -8.98 0.03
CA VAL A 87 12.82 -9.77 1.13
C VAL A 87 13.89 -10.75 0.65
N HIS A 88 13.86 -11.10 -0.63
CA HIS A 88 14.82 -11.97 -1.30
C HIS A 88 15.64 -11.10 -2.27
N ALA A 89 16.94 -10.93 -2.03
CA ALA A 89 17.80 -10.23 -2.99
C ALA A 89 18.36 -11.18 -4.07
N THR A 90 18.30 -12.49 -3.83
CA THR A 90 18.68 -13.49 -4.81
C THR A 90 17.44 -14.22 -5.35
N SER A 91 17.60 -14.91 -6.48
CA SER A 91 16.54 -15.73 -7.08
C SER A 91 16.18 -16.98 -6.26
N ASP A 92 16.87 -17.27 -5.16
CA ASP A 92 16.60 -18.41 -4.29
C ASP A 92 15.59 -18.03 -3.18
N ILE A 93 14.39 -18.63 -3.26
CA ILE A 93 13.30 -18.45 -2.31
C ILE A 93 13.65 -18.92 -0.89
N THR A 94 14.66 -19.76 -0.72
CA THR A 94 15.15 -20.19 0.59
C THR A 94 16.10 -19.18 1.23
N SER A 95 16.70 -18.29 0.41
CA SER A 95 17.60 -17.25 0.87
C SER A 95 16.84 -15.95 1.18
N ILE A 96 16.56 -15.73 2.47
CA ILE A 96 15.95 -14.48 2.93
C ILE A 96 17.08 -13.52 3.32
N GLU A 97 17.34 -12.50 2.49
CA GLU A 97 18.38 -11.51 2.76
C GLU A 97 17.88 -10.42 3.73
N PHE A 98 16.63 -10.00 3.55
CA PHE A 98 15.99 -8.98 4.36
C PHE A 98 14.69 -9.49 4.98
N PRO A 99 14.76 -10.37 6.01
CA PRO A 99 13.58 -10.94 6.64
C PRO A 99 12.60 -9.86 7.10
N LEU A 100 11.32 -10.05 6.76
CA LEU A 100 10.24 -9.17 7.17
C LEU A 100 9.63 -9.64 8.49
N THR A 101 9.61 -8.75 9.48
CA THR A 101 8.79 -8.91 10.68
C THR A 101 7.56 -8.02 10.54
N HIS A 102 6.36 -8.62 10.56
CA HIS A 102 5.11 -7.89 10.35
C HIS A 102 4.74 -7.03 11.57
N GLY A 103 4.01 -5.94 11.34
CA GLY A 103 3.57 -5.02 12.38
C GLY A 103 2.82 -5.66 13.54
N ASN A 104 2.08 -6.75 13.33
CA ASN A 104 1.38 -7.47 14.38
C ASN A 104 2.35 -8.11 15.38
N GLN A 105 3.45 -8.70 14.89
CA GLN A 105 4.51 -9.28 15.73
C GLN A 105 5.28 -8.18 16.46
N ILE A 106 5.57 -7.07 15.77
CA ILE A 106 6.28 -5.92 16.36
C ILE A 106 5.45 -5.29 17.48
N LEU A 107 4.15 -5.09 17.24
CA LEU A 107 3.23 -4.53 18.23
C LEU A 107 3.02 -5.49 19.41
N GLN A 108 2.98 -6.80 19.17
CA GLN A 108 2.89 -7.78 20.25
C GLN A 108 4.07 -7.71 21.22
N ALA A 109 5.27 -7.42 20.73
CA ALA A 109 6.45 -7.32 21.57
C ALA A 109 6.41 -6.13 22.54
N ILE A 110 5.61 -5.10 22.25
CA ILE A 110 5.62 -3.84 23.02
C ILE A 110 4.29 -3.50 23.70
N ILE A 111 3.16 -4.01 23.19
CA ILE A 111 1.81 -3.73 23.71
C ILE A 111 1.33 -4.96 24.48
N PRO A 112 1.20 -4.89 25.83
CA PRO A 112 0.68 -5.99 26.62
C PRO A 112 -0.72 -6.42 26.15
N GLY A 113 -0.92 -7.73 25.99
CA GLY A 113 -2.21 -8.29 25.58
C GLY A 113 -2.58 -8.12 24.10
N TYR A 114 -1.66 -7.66 23.25
CA TYR A 114 -1.93 -7.50 21.83
C TYR A 114 -2.15 -8.84 21.12
N ASP A 115 -3.34 -9.00 20.52
CA ASP A 115 -3.71 -10.21 19.77
C ASP A 115 -3.26 -10.13 18.29
N THR A 116 -2.26 -10.93 17.93
CA THR A 116 -1.72 -10.97 16.56
C THR A 116 -2.66 -11.59 15.54
N LYS A 117 -3.71 -12.29 15.97
CA LYS A 117 -4.68 -13.00 15.11
C LYS A 117 -5.92 -12.16 14.77
N LEU A 118 -6.14 -11.04 15.47
CA LEU A 118 -7.30 -10.18 15.21
C LEU A 118 -7.20 -9.47 13.85
N ARG A 119 -8.00 -9.93 12.88
CA ARG A 119 -8.11 -9.32 11.54
C ARG A 119 -8.99 -8.06 11.48
N PHE A 120 -9.91 -7.93 12.44
CA PHE A 120 -10.88 -6.84 12.52
C PHE A 120 -10.90 -6.27 13.92
N ARG A 121 -11.25 -4.98 14.03
CA ARG A 121 -11.40 -4.28 15.32
C ARG A 121 -10.17 -4.40 16.23
N GLN A 122 -8.97 -4.48 15.65
CA GLN A 122 -7.73 -4.45 16.40
C GLN A 122 -7.48 -3.02 16.91
N ARG A 123 -8.13 -2.65 18.01
CA ARG A 123 -8.15 -1.28 18.56
C ARG A 123 -6.79 -0.81 19.06
N HIS A 124 -5.90 -1.72 19.41
CA HIS A 124 -4.51 -1.40 19.76
C HIS A 124 -3.65 -1.06 18.54
N HIS A 125 -4.13 -1.27 17.31
CA HIS A 125 -3.44 -0.83 16.08
C HIS A 125 -3.68 0.66 15.85
N THR A 126 -3.18 1.49 16.77
CA THR A 126 -3.26 2.95 16.72
C THR A 126 -2.02 3.55 16.06
N LEU A 127 -2.13 4.75 15.50
CA LEU A 127 -0.97 5.47 14.97
C LEU A 127 0.10 5.67 16.06
N ALA A 128 -0.31 6.01 17.29
CA ALA A 128 0.62 6.19 18.41
C ALA A 128 1.42 4.91 18.71
N ASN A 129 0.75 3.75 18.74
CA ASN A 129 1.42 2.47 18.98
C ASN A 129 2.34 2.07 17.82
N ILE A 130 2.00 2.41 16.58
CA ILE A 130 2.87 2.21 15.42
C ILE A 130 4.13 3.08 15.55
N LEU A 131 3.99 4.38 15.84
CA LEU A 131 5.15 5.27 15.99
C LEU A 131 6.06 4.81 17.15
N LEU A 132 5.48 4.38 18.27
CA LEU A 132 6.20 3.79 19.39
C LEU A 132 6.92 2.49 19.00
N ALA A 133 6.29 1.66 18.16
CA ALA A 133 6.90 0.44 17.64
C ALA A 133 8.13 0.71 16.78
N LEU A 134 8.06 1.70 15.90
CA LEU A 134 9.20 2.11 15.08
C LEU A 134 10.33 2.64 15.96
N GLU A 135 10.01 3.47 16.96
CA GLU A 135 10.99 4.01 17.91
C GLU A 135 11.73 2.94 18.70
N ARG A 136 11.00 1.94 19.21
CA ARG A 136 11.58 0.92 20.10
C ARG A 136 12.36 -0.19 19.38
N ASN A 137 12.08 -0.43 18.10
CA ASN A 137 12.66 -1.57 17.38
C ASN A 137 13.77 -1.16 16.39
N ILE A 138 13.88 0.12 16.06
CA ILE A 138 14.93 0.64 15.20
C ILE A 138 16.02 1.29 16.06
N SER A 139 17.21 0.70 16.01
CA SER A 139 18.37 1.20 16.75
C SER A 139 18.84 2.53 16.16
N GLY A 140 18.86 3.57 17.00
CA GLY A 140 19.33 4.90 16.61
C GLY A 140 18.19 5.92 16.50
N MET A 141 18.42 7.10 17.06
CA MET A 141 17.41 8.17 17.09
C MET A 141 17.12 8.70 15.68
N CYS A 142 18.15 8.89 14.86
CA CYS A 142 17.98 9.40 13.49
C CYS A 142 17.22 8.41 12.61
N GLU A 143 17.56 7.13 12.69
CA GLU A 143 17.00 6.04 11.89
C GLU A 143 15.54 5.76 12.26
N SER A 144 15.22 5.79 13.55
CA SER A 144 13.84 5.64 14.02
C SER A 144 12.96 6.82 13.61
N GLU A 145 13.47 8.06 13.69
CA GLU A 145 12.77 9.25 13.19
C GLU A 145 12.61 9.23 11.67
N GLU A 146 13.59 8.74 10.92
CA GLU A 146 13.47 8.52 9.48
C GLU A 146 12.38 7.49 9.15
N ALA A 147 12.29 6.39 9.90
CA ALA A 147 11.25 5.40 9.72
C ALA A 147 9.85 5.96 10.03
N LYS A 148 9.72 6.79 11.08
CA LYS A 148 8.45 7.50 11.37
C LYS A 148 8.07 8.45 10.24
N ARG A 149 9.03 9.20 9.67
CA ARG A 149 8.83 10.04 8.47
C ARG A 149 8.38 9.20 7.26
N LYS A 150 9.06 8.10 6.95
CA LYS A 150 8.66 7.17 5.88
C LYS A 150 7.25 6.61 6.09
N PHE A 151 6.87 6.31 7.34
CA PHE A 151 5.52 5.87 7.67
C PHE A 151 4.48 6.99 7.48
N ALA A 152 4.83 8.25 7.76
CA ALA A 152 3.97 9.39 7.43
C ALA A 152 3.70 9.47 5.91
N GLY A 153 4.71 9.16 5.08
CA GLY A 153 4.54 8.95 3.64
C GLY A 153 3.50 7.87 3.30
N TYR A 154 3.45 6.77 4.05
CA TYR A 154 2.42 5.73 3.85
C TYR A 154 1.02 6.26 4.13
N LEU A 155 0.85 7.11 5.14
CA LEU A 155 -0.43 7.74 5.44
C LEU A 155 -0.88 8.66 4.31
N LEU A 156 0.04 9.43 3.70
CA LEU A 156 -0.28 10.26 2.54
C LEU A 156 -0.67 9.42 1.32
N LEU A 157 0.10 8.36 1.02
CA LEU A 157 -0.23 7.43 -0.05
C LEU A 157 -1.61 6.81 0.16
N ASP A 158 -1.85 6.22 1.34
CA ASP A 158 -3.12 5.58 1.70
C ASP A 158 -4.30 6.57 1.63
N ALA A 159 -4.08 7.85 1.95
CA ALA A 159 -5.08 8.90 1.78
C ALA A 159 -5.41 9.19 0.31
N ILE A 160 -4.39 9.30 -0.55
CA ILE A 160 -4.56 9.59 -1.99
C ILE A 160 -5.31 8.45 -2.67
N ILE A 161 -4.82 7.22 -2.53
CA ILE A 161 -5.40 6.05 -3.21
C ILE A 161 -6.64 5.53 -2.47
N GLY A 162 -6.92 6.02 -1.26
CA GLY A 162 -8.04 5.59 -0.43
C GLY A 162 -7.90 4.15 0.06
N ASN A 163 -6.69 3.75 0.45
CA ASN A 163 -6.40 2.41 0.97
C ASN A 163 -7.01 2.24 2.36
N VAL A 164 -8.12 1.49 2.45
CA VAL A 164 -8.83 1.29 3.71
C VAL A 164 -8.25 0.15 4.55
N ASP A 165 -7.25 -0.60 4.03
CA ASP A 165 -6.84 -1.88 4.61
C ASP A 165 -5.35 -1.92 5.01
N ARG A 166 -4.80 -0.79 5.47
CA ARG A 166 -3.49 -0.76 6.16
C ARG A 166 -3.62 -1.38 7.56
N HIS A 167 -3.77 -2.70 7.64
CA HIS A 167 -3.79 -3.42 8.91
C HIS A 167 -2.38 -3.80 9.37
N HIS A 168 -2.28 -4.27 10.60
CA HIS A 168 -1.02 -4.64 11.27
C HIS A 168 -0.14 -5.68 10.56
N THR A 169 -0.57 -6.35 9.49
CA THR A 169 0.33 -7.20 8.68
C THR A 169 0.72 -6.57 7.35
N ASN A 170 0.13 -5.43 6.98
CA ASN A 170 0.41 -4.71 5.74
C ASN A 170 1.45 -3.60 5.94
N TRP A 171 2.31 -3.77 6.93
CA TRP A 171 3.54 -3.02 7.15
C TRP A 171 4.46 -3.87 8.05
N GLY A 172 5.74 -3.52 8.10
CA GLY A 172 6.69 -4.25 8.93
C GLY A 172 8.09 -3.67 8.88
N LEU A 173 9.01 -4.34 9.58
CA LEU A 173 10.42 -4.00 9.57
C LEU A 173 11.20 -5.08 8.84
N GLN A 174 12.12 -4.66 7.99
CA GLN A 174 13.16 -5.52 7.45
C GLN A 174 14.40 -5.46 8.33
N ARG A 175 15.18 -6.54 8.29
CA ARG A 175 16.41 -6.67 9.04
C ARG A 175 17.58 -6.89 8.09
N SER A 176 18.65 -6.10 8.23
CA SER A 176 19.91 -6.32 7.51
C SER A 176 21.05 -6.59 8.49
N ARG A 177 22.02 -7.41 8.07
CA ARG A 177 23.20 -7.73 8.88
C ARG A 177 24.25 -6.63 8.72
N THR A 178 24.84 -6.20 9.82
CA THR A 178 25.95 -5.25 9.79
C THR A 178 27.30 -5.97 9.69
N ASN A 179 28.34 -5.26 9.26
CA ASN A 179 29.71 -5.77 9.19
C ASN A 179 30.23 -6.29 10.54
N ASN A 180 29.67 -5.81 11.65
CA ASN A 180 30.03 -6.20 13.02
C ASN A 180 29.16 -7.35 13.57
N GLN A 181 28.55 -8.16 12.70
CA GLN A 181 27.66 -9.29 13.03
C GLN A 181 26.36 -8.94 13.78
N GLY A 182 26.08 -7.66 14.00
CA GLY A 182 24.79 -7.17 14.51
C GLY A 182 23.72 -7.08 13.43
N PHE A 183 22.54 -6.59 13.81
CA PHE A 183 21.44 -6.33 12.89
C PHE A 183 20.95 -4.89 13.02
N VAL A 184 20.54 -4.31 11.89
CA VAL A 184 19.80 -3.06 11.84
C VAL A 184 18.41 -3.33 11.28
N HIS A 185 17.42 -2.64 11.85
CA HIS A 185 16.04 -2.69 11.36
C HIS A 185 15.71 -1.42 10.61
N PHE A 186 14.94 -1.54 9.55
CA PHE A 186 14.42 -0.41 8.78
C PHE A 186 12.99 -0.71 8.35
N LEU A 187 12.20 0.34 8.13
CA LEU A 187 10.84 0.19 7.64
C LEU A 187 10.87 -0.50 6.26
N ALA A 188 10.16 -1.62 6.14
CA ALA A 188 9.97 -2.33 4.87
C ALA A 188 9.23 -1.42 3.89
N PRO A 189 9.44 -1.53 2.55
CA PRO A 189 8.65 -0.81 1.54
C PRO A 189 7.14 -0.87 1.79
N SER A 190 6.38 0.10 1.28
CA SER A 190 4.93 0.05 1.34
C SER A 190 4.42 -1.06 0.42
N PHE A 191 3.59 -1.97 0.90
CA PHE A 191 3.06 -3.09 0.11
C PHE A 191 1.58 -3.37 0.40
N ASP A 192 0.96 -4.19 -0.46
CA ASP A 192 -0.44 -4.66 -0.37
C ASP A 192 -1.45 -3.50 -0.33
N HIS A 193 -1.60 -2.86 -1.49
CA HIS A 193 -2.45 -1.68 -1.70
C HIS A 193 -3.71 -2.00 -2.51
N ALA A 194 -3.99 -3.27 -2.80
CA ALA A 194 -5.11 -3.69 -3.62
C ALA A 194 -6.45 -3.22 -3.06
N SER A 195 -6.57 -2.99 -1.74
CA SER A 195 -7.75 -2.45 -1.05
C SER A 195 -7.95 -0.93 -1.22
N SER A 196 -7.74 -0.43 -2.44
CA SER A 196 -7.76 1.00 -2.78
C SER A 196 -8.72 1.34 -3.92
N LEU A 197 -8.81 2.63 -4.25
CA LEU A 197 -9.40 3.16 -5.50
C LEU A 197 -10.84 2.74 -5.79
N GLY A 198 -11.59 2.37 -4.75
CA GLY A 198 -12.97 1.93 -4.90
C GLY A 198 -13.13 0.59 -5.61
N ARG A 199 -12.11 -0.30 -5.60
CA ARG A 199 -12.15 -1.61 -6.27
C ARG A 199 -13.33 -2.50 -5.88
N ASP A 200 -13.91 -2.31 -4.70
CA ASP A 200 -15.09 -3.08 -4.24
C ASP A 200 -16.41 -2.64 -4.86
N LEU A 201 -16.46 -1.47 -5.50
CA LEU A 201 -17.66 -0.97 -6.15
C LEU A 201 -17.89 -1.71 -7.49
N ASN A 202 -19.15 -1.74 -7.92
CA ASN A 202 -19.49 -2.04 -9.31
C ASN A 202 -19.68 -0.74 -10.10
N ASP A 203 -19.74 -0.84 -11.42
CA ASP A 203 -19.75 0.34 -12.29
C ASP A 203 -21.03 1.16 -12.18
N GLU A 204 -22.18 0.53 -11.95
CA GLU A 204 -23.43 1.25 -11.71
C GLU A 204 -23.31 2.16 -10.48
N VAL A 205 -22.75 1.64 -9.39
CA VAL A 205 -22.52 2.40 -8.16
C VAL A 205 -21.48 3.51 -8.40
N ARG A 206 -20.43 3.26 -9.18
CA ARG A 206 -19.44 4.30 -9.54
C ARG A 206 -20.10 5.43 -10.32
N VAL A 207 -20.81 5.11 -11.39
CA VAL A 207 -21.51 6.09 -12.25
C VAL A 207 -22.50 6.92 -11.44
N ASN A 208 -23.32 6.26 -10.60
CA ASN A 208 -24.26 6.97 -9.73
C ASN A 208 -23.56 7.90 -8.75
N ARG A 209 -22.45 7.47 -8.12
CA ARG A 209 -21.68 8.30 -7.19
C ARG A 209 -21.02 9.50 -7.86
N ILE A 210 -20.48 9.34 -9.07
CA ILE A 210 -19.90 10.43 -9.88
C ILE A 210 -21.01 11.43 -10.21
N ARG A 211 -22.11 10.97 -10.82
CA ARG A 211 -23.26 11.80 -11.22
C ARG A 211 -23.82 12.60 -10.04
N GLU A 212 -23.91 11.99 -8.87
CA GLU A 212 -24.46 12.60 -7.65
C GLU A 212 -23.42 13.39 -6.82
N ARG A 213 -22.17 13.51 -7.29
CA ARG A 213 -21.06 14.17 -6.57
C ARG A 213 -20.84 13.59 -5.16
N ARG A 214 -20.94 12.26 -5.07
CA ARG A 214 -20.82 11.46 -3.84
C ARG A 214 -19.48 10.72 -3.71
N VAL A 215 -18.53 10.91 -4.63
CA VAL A 215 -17.16 10.38 -4.49
C VAL A 215 -16.48 10.92 -3.23
N ARG A 216 -16.58 12.23 -2.96
CA ARG A 216 -16.13 12.84 -1.69
C ARG A 216 -16.68 12.16 -0.43
N ALA A 217 -17.94 11.73 -0.47
CA ALA A 217 -18.58 11.07 0.66
C ALA A 217 -18.09 9.63 0.81
N TYR A 218 -17.73 8.97 -0.30
CA TYR A 218 -17.06 7.66 -0.29
C TYR A 218 -15.70 7.75 0.41
N VAL A 219 -14.85 8.71 0.00
CA VAL A 219 -13.52 8.93 0.61
C VAL A 219 -13.62 9.23 2.10
N LYS A 220 -14.52 10.12 2.50
CA LYS A 220 -14.71 10.51 3.91
C LYS A 220 -15.28 9.40 4.80
N ARG A 221 -16.05 8.46 4.23
CA ARG A 221 -16.69 7.36 4.98
C ARG A 221 -15.91 6.06 4.95
N GLY A 222 -14.83 5.99 4.16
CA GLY A 222 -13.92 4.85 4.19
C GLY A 222 -13.47 4.58 5.62
N ARG A 223 -13.48 3.32 6.05
CA ARG A 223 -13.09 2.95 7.42
C ARG A 223 -11.71 2.32 7.33
N GLY A 224 -10.70 3.06 7.78
CA GLY A 224 -9.32 2.56 7.80
C GLY A 224 -9.14 1.42 8.81
N LYS A 225 -7.91 0.92 8.88
CA LYS A 225 -7.50 -0.11 9.86
C LYS A 225 -6.49 0.40 10.89
N ILE A 226 -6.01 1.64 10.74
CA ILE A 226 -5.24 2.34 11.76
C ILE A 226 -6.20 3.22 12.56
N TYR A 227 -6.21 3.03 13.87
CA TYR A 227 -6.98 3.83 14.80
C TYR A 227 -6.21 5.09 15.18
N TRP A 228 -6.94 6.17 15.47
CA TRP A 228 -6.31 7.31 16.12
C TRP A 228 -6.13 7.05 17.61
N ALA A 229 -7.19 6.58 18.27
CA ALA A 229 -7.23 6.15 19.66
C ALA A 229 -8.02 4.84 19.79
N GLU A 230 -7.77 4.08 20.85
CA GLU A 230 -8.35 2.74 21.04
C GLU A 230 -9.88 2.78 21.24
N ASP A 231 -10.41 3.89 21.74
CA ASP A 231 -11.83 4.14 21.98
C ASP A 231 -12.54 4.77 20.77
N GLU A 232 -11.82 5.26 19.76
CA GLU A 232 -12.41 5.82 18.54
C GLU A 232 -12.96 4.70 17.64
N HIS A 233 -14.29 4.60 17.55
CA HIS A 233 -14.95 3.65 16.66
C HIS A 233 -16.16 4.29 15.96
N PRO A 234 -16.25 4.21 14.61
CA PRO A 234 -15.33 3.54 13.70
C PRO A 234 -13.98 4.28 13.59
N PRO A 235 -12.89 3.58 13.18
CA PRO A 235 -11.61 4.24 12.91
C PRO A 235 -11.77 5.30 11.80
N PRO A 236 -10.90 6.33 11.78
CA PRO A 236 -10.94 7.37 10.76
C PRO A 236 -10.72 6.81 9.35
N SER A 237 -11.17 7.55 8.34
CA SER A 237 -10.77 7.26 6.96
C SER A 237 -9.27 7.52 6.78
N PRO A 238 -8.63 6.91 5.76
CA PRO A 238 -7.22 7.16 5.48
C PRO A 238 -6.92 8.66 5.30
N LEU A 239 -7.78 9.38 4.59
CA LEU A 239 -7.69 10.83 4.43
C LEU A 239 -7.81 11.58 5.77
N ALA A 240 -8.80 11.24 6.59
CA ALA A 240 -8.99 11.89 7.89
C ALA A 240 -7.83 11.60 8.85
N LEU A 241 -7.29 10.37 8.83
CA LEU A 241 -6.13 9.98 9.62
C LEU A 241 -4.88 10.76 9.19
N ALA A 242 -4.61 10.84 7.89
CA ALA A 242 -3.46 11.58 7.36
C ALA A 242 -3.55 13.07 7.68
N MET A 243 -4.70 13.71 7.47
CA MET A 243 -4.89 15.13 7.82
C MET A 243 -4.72 15.39 9.32
N ARG A 244 -5.23 14.48 10.17
CA ARG A 244 -5.08 14.61 11.64
C ARG A 244 -3.63 14.41 12.06
N ALA A 245 -2.94 13.42 11.49
CA ALA A 245 -1.54 13.15 11.75
C ALA A 245 -0.65 14.32 11.30
N LEU A 246 -0.92 14.89 10.11
CA LEU A 246 -0.23 16.08 9.60
C LEU A 246 -0.38 17.27 10.58
N SER A 247 -1.57 17.49 11.11
CA SER A 247 -1.83 18.57 12.06
C SER A 247 -1.15 18.37 13.42
N VAL A 248 -1.01 17.13 13.90
CA VAL A 248 -0.49 16.83 15.25
C VAL A 248 1.02 16.57 15.25
N PHE A 249 1.56 16.03 14.16
CA PHE A 249 2.97 15.67 14.01
C PHE A 249 3.60 16.33 12.77
N PRO A 250 3.51 17.67 12.59
CA PRO A 250 3.93 18.32 11.35
C PRO A 250 5.39 18.03 10.95
N SER A 251 6.29 17.89 11.93
CA SER A 251 7.70 17.56 11.70
C SER A 251 7.94 16.19 11.06
N LEU A 252 7.01 15.23 11.22
CA LEU A 252 7.09 13.94 10.52
C LEU A 252 6.72 14.06 9.04
N PHE A 253 6.03 15.14 8.66
CA PHE A 253 5.47 15.33 7.33
C PHE A 253 6.25 16.35 6.49
N GLU A 254 7.17 17.13 7.05
CA GLU A 254 7.91 18.21 6.37
C GLU A 254 8.46 17.83 4.98
N VAL A 255 9.13 16.67 4.89
CA VAL A 255 9.66 16.15 3.62
C VAL A 255 8.57 15.44 2.81
N GLU A 256 7.65 14.75 3.49
CA GLU A 256 6.67 13.90 2.83
C GLU A 256 5.59 14.71 2.09
N VAL A 257 5.23 15.90 2.58
CA VAL A 257 4.27 16.77 1.90
C VAL A 257 4.82 17.37 0.61
N GLN A 258 6.15 17.57 0.51
CA GLN A 258 6.79 18.03 -0.73
C GLN A 258 6.60 17.02 -1.87
N ARG A 259 6.52 15.72 -1.54
CA ARG A 259 6.25 14.67 -2.54
C ARG A 259 4.87 14.80 -3.19
N LEU A 260 3.92 15.51 -2.57
CA LEU A 260 2.61 15.81 -3.17
C LEU A 260 2.72 16.80 -4.33
N GLU A 261 3.84 17.50 -4.48
CA GLU A 261 4.11 18.39 -5.63
C GLU A 261 4.35 17.59 -6.91
N ASN A 262 4.79 16.33 -6.79
CA ASN A 262 4.99 15.42 -7.93
C ASN A 262 3.66 14.89 -8.52
N LEU A 263 2.54 15.13 -7.84
CA LEU A 263 1.22 14.69 -8.26
C LEU A 263 0.40 15.89 -8.72
N ASP A 264 -0.29 15.78 -9.83
CA ASP A 264 -1.31 16.72 -10.24
C ASP A 264 -2.44 15.94 -10.91
N GLU A 265 -3.47 16.65 -11.38
CA GLU A 265 -4.59 16.01 -12.05
C GLU A 265 -4.10 15.27 -13.30
N ASP A 266 -3.22 15.88 -14.09
CA ASP A 266 -2.70 15.31 -15.35
C ASP A 266 -1.89 14.03 -15.12
N SER A 267 -0.99 14.00 -14.13
CA SER A 267 -0.19 12.79 -13.83
C SER A 267 -1.03 11.66 -13.26
N LEU A 268 -2.06 11.96 -12.45
CA LEU A 268 -3.02 10.96 -11.98
C LEU A 268 -3.89 10.42 -13.12
N HIS A 269 -4.30 11.28 -14.05
CA HIS A 269 -4.97 10.87 -15.28
C HIS A 269 -4.07 9.96 -16.11
N GLU A 270 -2.81 10.34 -16.33
CA GLU A 270 -1.85 9.57 -17.11
C GLU A 270 -1.64 8.16 -16.54
N ILE A 271 -1.41 8.03 -15.22
CA ILE A 271 -1.27 6.72 -14.56
C ILE A 271 -2.49 5.83 -14.83
N VAL A 272 -3.70 6.38 -14.67
CA VAL A 272 -4.93 5.59 -14.80
C VAL A 272 -5.22 5.22 -16.25
N GLU A 273 -4.98 6.13 -17.21
CA GLU A 273 -5.21 5.88 -18.63
C GLU A 273 -4.26 4.83 -19.22
N ARG A 274 -3.07 4.63 -18.63
CA ARG A 274 -2.14 3.57 -19.06
C ARG A 274 -2.63 2.15 -18.75
N VAL A 275 -3.60 1.95 -17.87
CA VAL A 275 -4.19 0.60 -17.70
C VAL A 275 -4.86 0.17 -19.01
N PRO A 276 -4.69 -1.05 -19.53
CA PRO A 276 -5.33 -1.46 -20.79
C PRO A 276 -6.87 -1.48 -20.72
N ASP A 277 -7.54 -1.20 -21.84
CA ASP A 277 -9.00 -1.06 -21.90
C ASP A 277 -9.78 -2.33 -21.53
N ASP A 278 -9.23 -3.50 -21.83
CA ASP A 278 -9.83 -4.77 -21.43
C ASP A 278 -9.59 -5.11 -19.94
N TRP A 279 -8.82 -4.29 -19.21
CA TRP A 279 -8.49 -4.46 -17.79
C TRP A 279 -9.23 -3.51 -16.86
N MET A 280 -9.62 -2.33 -17.35
CA MET A 280 -10.28 -1.30 -16.54
C MET A 280 -11.33 -0.56 -17.35
N SER A 281 -12.57 -0.62 -16.88
CA SER A 281 -13.71 0.08 -17.47
C SER A 281 -13.58 1.60 -17.35
N LEU A 282 -14.30 2.32 -18.22
CA LEU A 282 -14.38 3.78 -18.15
C LEU A 282 -14.94 4.28 -16.80
N ALA A 283 -15.87 3.54 -16.18
CA ALA A 283 -16.45 3.91 -14.89
C ALA A 283 -15.43 3.76 -13.75
N GLU A 284 -14.60 2.72 -13.78
CA GLU A 284 -13.48 2.54 -12.85
C GLU A 284 -12.46 3.67 -12.99
N ARG A 285 -12.04 3.99 -14.22
CA ARG A 285 -11.05 5.06 -14.48
C ARG A 285 -11.52 6.38 -13.90
N LYS A 286 -12.71 6.83 -14.28
CA LYS A 286 -13.30 8.10 -13.82
C LYS A 286 -13.44 8.15 -12.30
N PHE A 287 -13.87 7.05 -11.68
CA PHE A 287 -14.02 7.01 -10.22
C PHE A 287 -12.68 7.11 -9.50
N ALA A 288 -11.68 6.35 -9.94
CA ALA A 288 -10.34 6.34 -9.35
C ALA A 288 -9.69 7.73 -9.42
N ILE A 289 -9.77 8.37 -10.59
CA ILE A 289 -9.24 9.72 -10.81
C ILE A 289 -9.95 10.75 -9.92
N GLU A 290 -11.30 10.80 -9.93
CA GLU A 290 -12.05 11.77 -9.11
C GLU A 290 -11.76 11.60 -7.61
N MET A 291 -11.60 10.35 -7.17
CA MET A 291 -11.22 10.01 -5.79
C MET A 291 -9.83 10.54 -5.43
N MET A 292 -8.81 10.23 -6.23
CA MET A 292 -7.44 10.67 -5.98
C MET A 292 -7.31 12.20 -6.04
N CYS A 293 -7.93 12.84 -7.03
CA CYS A 293 -7.94 14.30 -7.16
C CYS A 293 -8.62 14.96 -5.96
N TYR A 294 -9.74 14.40 -5.48
CA TYR A 294 -10.39 14.88 -4.26
C TYR A 294 -9.46 14.78 -3.04
N SER A 295 -8.85 13.61 -2.80
CA SER A 295 -7.91 13.41 -1.68
C SER A 295 -6.71 14.36 -1.76
N LEU A 296 -6.06 14.46 -2.92
CA LEU A 296 -4.92 15.36 -3.16
C LEU A 296 -5.30 16.83 -2.87
N CYS A 297 -6.47 17.27 -3.34
CA CYS A 297 -6.98 18.62 -3.05
C CYS A 297 -7.19 18.85 -1.55
N GLN A 298 -7.70 17.87 -0.80
CA GLN A 298 -7.89 18.00 0.65
C GLN A 298 -6.57 18.02 1.42
N LEU A 299 -5.60 17.19 1.03
CA LEU A 299 -4.27 17.18 1.64
C LEU A 299 -3.55 18.52 1.41
N ARG A 300 -3.56 19.05 0.19
CA ARG A 300 -2.99 20.37 -0.14
C ARG A 300 -3.58 21.50 0.68
N LYS A 301 -4.90 21.47 0.92
CA LYS A 301 -5.59 22.45 1.79
C LYS A 301 -5.21 22.32 3.27
N ALA A 302 -4.75 21.16 3.72
CA ALA A 302 -4.34 20.95 5.11
C ALA A 302 -2.89 21.38 5.38
N ILE A 303 -2.10 21.63 4.32
CA ILE A 303 -0.70 22.08 4.41
C ILE A 303 -0.61 23.62 4.45
N GLN A 304 -1.62 24.31 3.91
CA GLN A 304 -1.75 25.77 3.92
C GLN A 304 -2.26 26.28 5.28
#